data_AF-X5YEQ6-F1
#
_entry.id   AF-X5YEQ6-F1
#
_cell.length_a   1.000
_cell.length_b   1.000
_cell.length_c   1.000
_cell.angle_alpha   90.00
_cell.angle_beta   90.00
_cell.angle_gamma   90.00
#
_symmetry.space_group_name_H-M   'P 1'
#
loop_
_entity.id
_entity.type
_entity.pdbx_description
1 polymer ?
#
loop_
_entity_poly.entity_id
_entity_poly.type
_entity_poly.pdbx_seq_one_letter_code
_entity_poly.pdbx_strand_id
1 'polypeptide(L)' 'MGGTVQNTETQTVVEVVEACGEWFVRVVEKGKEDSRSFELESYALAFAPEQSQ' A
#
# COMPACT_ATOMS: atom_id res chain seq x y z
N MET A 1 -4.70 17.24 -24.79
CA MET A 1 -3.85 16.45 -23.87
C MET A 1 -4.75 16.01 -22.74
N GLY A 2 -4.95 14.69 -22.60
CA GLY A 2 -6.01 14.11 -21.79
C GLY A 2 -5.86 14.50 -20.32
N GLY A 3 -6.84 15.24 -19.81
CA GLY A 3 -7.06 15.33 -18.38
C GLY A 3 -7.47 13.93 -17.92
N THR A 4 -6.53 13.21 -17.33
CA THR A 4 -6.86 12.04 -16.53
C THR A 4 -7.73 12.54 -15.39
N VAL A 5 -9.03 12.30 -15.52
CA VAL A 5 -10.00 12.41 -14.44
C VAL A 5 -9.43 11.66 -13.24
N GLN A 6 -8.89 12.40 -12.27
CA GLN A 6 -8.48 11.84 -10.99
C GLN A 6 -9.79 11.54 -10.28
N ASN A 7 -10.28 10.32 -10.44
CA ASN A 7 -11.42 9.81 -9.69
C ASN A 7 -11.01 9.82 -8.21
N THR A 8 -11.42 10.88 -7.51
CA THR A 8 -11.22 11.07 -6.07
C THR A 8 -12.21 10.21 -5.31
N GLU A 9 -12.08 8.89 -5.39
CA GLU A 9 -12.91 7.96 -4.64
C GLU A 9 -11.99 6.94 -3.96
N THR A 10 -11.44 7.34 -2.79
CA THR A 10 -10.93 6.46 -1.73
C THR A 10 -10.10 5.26 -2.19
N GLN A 11 -9.26 5.41 -3.22
CA GLN A 11 -8.45 4.30 -3.70
C GLN A 11 -7.22 4.17 -2.78
N THR A 12 -7.35 3.35 -1.74
CA THR A 12 -6.23 2.98 -0.87
C THR A 12 -5.29 2.08 -1.68
N VAL A 13 -4.17 2.64 -2.10
CA VAL A 13 -3.14 1.90 -2.84
C VAL A 13 -2.18 1.32 -1.82
N VAL A 14 -2.04 0.00 -1.82
CA VAL A 14 -1.07 -0.67 -0.97
C VAL A 14 -0.07 -1.44 -1.79
N GLU A 15 1.20 -1.12 -1.55
CA GLU A 15 2.34 -1.71 -2.23
C GLU A 15 3.21 -2.39 -1.18
N VAL A 16 3.50 -3.68 -1.39
CA VAL A 16 4.34 -4.49 -0.50
C VAL A 16 5.62 -4.81 -1.26
N VAL A 17 6.77 -4.47 -0.68
CA VAL A 17 8.09 -4.68 -1.27
C VAL A 17 8.95 -5.45 -0.29
N GLU A 18 9.59 -6.52 -0.75
CA GLU A 18 10.62 -7.23 0.02
C GLU A 18 12.00 -6.70 -0.40
N ALA A 19 12.80 -6.29 0.59
CA ALA A 19 14.16 -5.83 0.37
C ALA A 19 15.06 -6.30 1.51
N CYS A 20 16.11 -7.07 1.19
CA CYS A 20 17.10 -7.57 2.14
C CYS A 20 16.50 -8.38 3.32
N GLY A 21 15.37 -9.09 3.11
CA GLY A 21 14.69 -9.83 4.18
C GLY A 21 13.81 -8.96 5.08
N GLU A 22 13.67 -7.67 4.80
CA GLU A 22 12.71 -6.77 5.42
C GLU A 22 11.56 -6.49 4.44
N TRP A 23 10.35 -6.36 4.98
CA TRP A 23 9.14 -6.12 4.23
C TRP A 23 8.67 -4.68 4.42
N PHE A 24 8.49 -3.95 3.33
CA PHE A 24 8.06 -2.57 3.34
C PHE A 24 6.65 -2.49 2.76
N VAL A 25 5.71 -2.01 3.55
CA VAL A 25 4.35 -1.76 3.10
C VAL A 25 4.13 -0.27 2.99
N ARG A 26 3.76 0.18 1.81
CA ARG A 26 3.44 1.56 1.51
C ARG A 26 1.95 1.66 1.23
N VAL A 27 1.26 2.44 2.05
CA VAL A 27 -0.18 2.69 1.98
C VAL A 27 -0.40 4.15 1.60
N VAL A 28 -1.05 4.39 0.46
CA VAL A 28 -1.45 5.73 0.03
C VAL A 28 -2.96 5.82 0.12
N GLU A 29 -3.47 6.58 1.10
CA GLU A 29 -4.89 6.84 1.30
C GLU A 29 -5.16 8.34 1.28
N LYS A 30 -6.07 8.80 0.40
CA LYS A 30 -6.54 10.21 0.35
C LYS A 30 -5.39 11.23 0.25
N GLY A 31 -4.32 10.87 -0.45
CA GLY A 31 -3.12 11.72 -0.59
C GLY A 31 -2.19 11.72 0.63
N LYS A 32 -2.49 10.93 1.67
CA LYS A 32 -1.58 10.65 2.77
C LYS A 32 -0.89 9.32 2.52
N GLU A 33 0.44 9.36 2.55
CA GLU A 33 1.29 8.20 2.44
C GLU A 33 1.76 7.77 3.83
N ASP A 34 1.58 6.48 4.15
CA ASP A 34 2.14 5.81 5.33
C ASP A 34 3.02 4.67 4.84
N SER A 35 4.30 4.68 5.19
CA SER A 35 5.24 3.60 4.88
C SER A 35 5.68 2.94 6.17
N ARG A 36 5.54 1.62 6.25
CA ARG A 36 5.86 0.84 7.45
C ARG A 36 6.69 -0.39 7.07
N SER A 37 7.79 -0.60 7.79
CA SER A 37 8.64 -1.78 7.62
C SER A 37 8.31 -2.85 8.66
N PHE A 38 8.47 -4.11 8.26
CA PHE A 38 8.20 -5.29 9.05
C PHE A 38 9.30 -6.32 8.82
N GLU A 39 9.74 -6.99 9.88
CA GLU A 39 10.71 -8.09 9.78
C GLU A 39 10.04 -9.40 9.30
N LEU A 40 8.71 -9.48 9.36
CA LEU A 40 7.93 -10.68 9.05
C LEU A 40 6.91 -10.41 7.96
N GLU A 41 6.93 -11.25 6.92
CA GLU A 41 6.00 -11.23 5.79
C GLU A 41 4.53 -11.26 6.26
N SER A 42 4.23 -12.09 7.25
CA SER A 42 2.87 -12.27 7.77
C SER A 42 2.28 -10.97 8.33
N TYR A 43 3.11 -10.12 8.94
CA TYR A 43 2.66 -8.81 9.43
C TYR A 43 2.52 -7.80 8.29
N ALA A 44 3.43 -7.83 7.32
CA ALA A 44 3.32 -6.98 6.14
C ALA A 44 2.05 -7.29 5.32
N LEU A 45 1.75 -8.58 5.12
CA LEU A 45 0.54 -9.05 4.45
C LEU A 45 -0.73 -8.73 5.22
N ALA A 46 -0.72 -8.86 6.55
CA ALA A 46 -1.86 -8.47 7.40
C ALA A 46 -2.10 -6.96 7.44
N PHE A 47 -1.06 -6.16 7.18
CA PHE A 47 -1.16 -4.70 7.09
C PHE A 47 -1.65 -4.24 5.72
N ALA A 48 -1.38 -5.00 4.66
CA ALA A 48 -2.08 -4.80 3.42
C ALA A 48 -3.58 -5.04 3.63
N PRO A 49 -4.47 -4.15 3.16
CA PRO A 49 -5.90 -4.38 3.25
C PRO A 49 -6.15 -5.70 2.54
N GLU A 50 -6.57 -6.70 3.30
CA GLU A 50 -6.97 -7.99 2.80
C GLU A 50 -8.00 -7.73 1.70
N GLN A 51 -7.57 -7.84 0.45
CA GLN A 51 -8.46 -7.84 -0.71
C GLN A 51 -9.21 -9.17 -0.59
N SER A 52 -10.23 -9.20 0.27
CA SER A 52 -11.03 -10.39 0.54
C SER A 52 -11.67 -10.78 -0.79
N GLN A 53 -11.30 -11.98 -1.23
CA GLN A 53 -11.57 -12.53 -2.56
C GLN A 53 -13.04 -12.96 -2.72
#